data_AF-A0A6A8Q0X9-F1
#
_entry.id   AF-A0A6A8Q0X9-F1
#
_cell.length_a   1.000
_cell.length_b   1.000
_cell.length_c   1.000
_cell.angle_alpha   90.00
_cell.angle_beta   90.00
_cell.angle_gamma   90.00
#
_symmetry.space_group_name_H-M   'P 1'
#
loop_
_entity.id
_entity.type
_entity.pdbx_description
1 polymer ?
#
loop_
_entity_poly.entity_id
_entity_poly.type
_entity_poly.pdbx_seq_one_letter_code
_entity_poly.pdbx_strand_id
1 'polypeptide(L)'
;MKLSIKEIIKKIKLLELDLEDLKKEESKENFIVYLENKRPTNIEYDYQDYSNKIKNLYNEIFKLRTLVQVTNINTITSYKKYSISELIILLAQKSNQLERLQEMRDCKKISRVTTNDGQNEYTEYLFDPKMVAIELRNLNEEISEIQIAIDSANINTLVEVK
;
A
#
# COMPACT_ATOMS: atom_id res chain seq x y z
N MET A 1 -25.43 -1.99 8.09
CA MET A 1 -24.74 -3.22 8.60
C MET A 1 -23.50 -2.79 9.36
N LYS A 2 -23.08 -3.48 10.44
CA LYS A 2 -21.82 -3.17 11.13
C LYS A 2 -20.71 -4.10 10.62
N LEU A 3 -19.59 -3.53 10.17
CA LEU A 3 -18.41 -4.25 9.71
C LEU A 3 -17.16 -3.70 10.41
N SER A 4 -16.19 -4.56 10.66
CA SER A 4 -14.85 -4.12 11.09
C SER A 4 -14.14 -3.33 9.98
N ILE A 5 -13.18 -2.47 10.35
CA ILE A 5 -12.34 -1.78 9.36
C ILE A 5 -11.64 -2.80 8.45
N LYS A 6 -11.17 -3.92 9.00
CA LYS A 6 -10.55 -5.02 8.24
C LYS A 6 -11.48 -5.61 7.18
N GLU A 7 -12.74 -5.83 7.51
CA GLU A 7 -13.74 -6.33 6.55
C GLU A 7 -14.06 -5.30 5.47
N ILE A 8 -14.13 -4.01 5.83
CA ILE A 8 -14.34 -2.94 4.85
C ILE A 8 -13.17 -2.85 3.88
N ILE A 9 -11.92 -2.92 4.36
CA ILE A 9 -10.73 -2.96 3.51
C ILE A 9 -10.77 -4.17 2.57
N LYS A 10 -11.18 -5.34 3.07
CA LYS A 10 -11.35 -6.54 2.22
C LYS A 10 -12.43 -6.32 1.15
N LYS A 11 -13.56 -5.71 1.50
CA LYS A 11 -14.64 -5.39 0.56
C LYS A 11 -14.16 -4.41 -0.53
N ILE A 12 -13.39 -3.38 -0.16
CA ILE A 12 -12.78 -2.44 -1.12
C ILE A 12 -11.92 -3.20 -2.13
N LYS A 13 -11.05 -4.13 -1.68
CA LYS A 13 -10.21 -4.93 -2.59
C LYS A 13 -11.01 -5.80 -3.55
N LEU A 14 -12.13 -6.37 -3.10
CA LEU A 14 -13.03 -7.14 -3.98
C LEU A 14 -13.66 -6.24 -5.05
N LEU A 15 -14.16 -5.07 -4.66
CA LEU A 15 -14.73 -4.10 -5.62
C LEU A 15 -13.68 -3.58 -6.62
N GLU A 16 -12.43 -3.44 -6.20
CA GLU A 16 -11.31 -3.09 -7.10
C GLU A 16 -11.01 -4.19 -8.11
N LEU A 17 -11.11 -5.47 -7.71
CA LEU A 17 -11.00 -6.60 -8.62
C LEU A 17 -12.17 -6.64 -9.60
N ASP A 18 -13.42 -6.48 -9.12
CA ASP A 18 -14.61 -6.43 -9.97
C ASP A 18 -14.52 -5.30 -11.00
N LEU A 19 -13.99 -4.13 -10.59
CA LEU A 19 -13.76 -3.00 -11.47
C LEU A 19 -12.71 -3.31 -12.55
N GLU A 20 -11.62 -3.98 -12.18
CA GLU A 20 -10.57 -4.37 -13.12
C GLU A 20 -11.07 -5.41 -14.12
N ASP A 21 -11.85 -6.38 -13.65
CA ASP A 21 -12.45 -7.41 -14.50
C ASP A 21 -13.47 -6.81 -15.47
N LEU A 22 -14.31 -5.87 -15.00
CA LEU A 22 -15.25 -5.14 -15.85
C LEU A 22 -14.54 -4.31 -16.94
N LYS A 23 -13.42 -3.66 -16.63
CA LYS A 23 -12.62 -2.94 -17.63
C LYS A 23 -12.00 -3.87 -18.65
N LYS A 24 -11.53 -5.05 -18.22
CA LYS A 24 -10.99 -6.07 -19.14
C LYS A 24 -12.08 -6.62 -20.04
N GLU A 25 -13.29 -6.83 -19.52
CA GLU A 25 -14.45 -7.22 -20.30
C GLU A 25 -14.77 -6.15 -21.36
N GLU A 26 -14.92 -4.88 -20.95
CA GLU A 26 -15.13 -3.76 -21.87
C GLU A 26 -14.06 -3.69 -22.96
N SER A 27 -12.78 -3.86 -22.60
CA SER A 27 -11.68 -3.78 -23.55
C SER A 27 -11.72 -4.84 -24.65
N LYS A 28 -12.45 -5.94 -24.45
CA LYS A 28 -12.63 -7.00 -25.44
C LYS A 28 -13.87 -6.77 -26.31
N GLU A 29 -14.91 -6.19 -25.73
CA GLU A 29 -16.21 -6.00 -26.38
C GLU A 29 -16.34 -4.65 -27.10
N ASN A 30 -15.49 -3.66 -26.78
CA ASN A 30 -15.62 -2.30 -27.29
C ASN A 30 -15.14 -2.09 -28.75
N PHE A 31 -14.61 -3.13 -29.40
CA PHE A 31 -14.25 -3.08 -30.81
C PHE A 31 -14.57 -4.40 -31.53
N ILE A 32 -14.79 -4.29 -32.84
CA ILE A 32 -14.94 -5.44 -33.73
C ILE A 32 -13.86 -5.41 -34.81
N VAL A 33 -13.34 -6.57 -35.16
CA VAL A 33 -12.42 -6.74 -36.29
C VAL A 33 -13.11 -7.59 -37.35
N TYR A 34 -13.18 -7.09 -38.59
CA TYR A 34 -13.82 -7.80 -39.68
C TYR A 34 -13.12 -7.59 -41.03
N LEU A 35 -13.30 -8.55 -41.94
CA LEU A 35 -12.79 -8.48 -43.32
C LEU A 35 -13.72 -7.65 -44.20
N GLU A 36 -13.19 -7.04 -45.26
CA GLU A 36 -13.87 -6.08 -46.15
C GLU A 36 -15.31 -6.49 -46.56
N ASN A 37 -15.55 -7.79 -46.77
CA ASN A 37 -16.84 -8.33 -47.22
C ASN A 37 -17.62 -9.14 -46.16
N LYS A 38 -17.25 -9.08 -44.87
CA LYS A 38 -17.88 -9.87 -43.79
C LYS A 38 -18.15 -9.04 -42.54
N ARG A 39 -19.13 -8.13 -42.59
CA ARG A 39 -19.53 -7.37 -41.39
C ARG A 39 -20.20 -8.29 -40.35
N PRO A 40 -19.89 -8.13 -39.04
CA PRO A 40 -20.62 -8.82 -38.00
C PRO A 40 -22.04 -8.26 -37.88
N THR A 41 -22.99 -9.12 -37.54
CA THR A 41 -24.41 -8.77 -37.43
C THR A 41 -24.89 -8.56 -35.99
N ASN A 42 -24.11 -8.96 -35.00
CA ASN A 42 -24.49 -8.82 -33.59
C ASN A 42 -23.42 -8.04 -32.83
N ILE A 43 -23.75 -6.80 -32.48
CA ILE A 43 -22.91 -5.91 -31.66
C ILE A 43 -23.73 -5.61 -30.41
N GLU A 44 -23.30 -6.17 -29.28
CA GLU A 44 -24.02 -6.07 -28.01
C GLU A 44 -23.42 -5.02 -27.06
N TYR A 45 -22.30 -4.39 -27.43
CA TYR A 45 -21.64 -3.38 -26.61
C TYR A 45 -22.45 -2.08 -26.50
N ASP A 46 -22.70 -1.66 -25.25
CA ASP A 46 -23.26 -0.35 -24.91
C ASP A 46 -22.31 0.40 -23.97
N TYR A 47 -21.68 1.45 -24.50
CA TYR A 47 -20.79 2.34 -23.75
C TYR A 47 -21.45 2.92 -22.49
N GLN A 48 -22.73 3.28 -22.56
CA GLN A 48 -23.42 3.92 -21.44
C GLN A 48 -23.66 2.92 -20.30
N ASP A 49 -23.97 1.67 -20.61
CA ASP A 49 -24.13 0.61 -19.63
C ASP A 49 -22.80 0.32 -18.89
N TYR A 50 -21.72 0.07 -19.64
CA TYR A 50 -20.39 -0.13 -19.06
C TYR A 50 -19.93 1.07 -18.23
N SER A 51 -20.08 2.29 -18.76
CA SER A 51 -19.75 3.52 -18.05
C SER A 51 -20.52 3.67 -16.73
N ASN A 52 -21.81 3.33 -16.72
CA ASN A 52 -22.64 3.39 -15.52
C ASN A 52 -22.20 2.34 -14.48
N LYS A 53 -21.92 1.10 -14.90
CA LYS A 53 -21.40 0.04 -14.02
C LYS A 53 -20.07 0.42 -13.40
N ILE A 54 -19.12 0.91 -14.21
CA ILE A 54 -17.81 1.40 -13.76
C ILE A 54 -17.96 2.55 -12.76
N LYS A 55 -18.80 3.54 -13.07
CA LYS A 55 -19.05 4.70 -12.19
C LYS A 55 -19.68 4.27 -10.86
N ASN A 56 -20.57 3.28 -10.86
CA ASN A 56 -21.19 2.76 -9.66
C ASN A 56 -20.15 2.08 -8.75
N LEU A 57 -19.26 1.25 -9.30
CA LEU A 57 -18.16 0.64 -8.56
C LEU A 57 -17.21 1.70 -7.96
N TYR A 58 -16.82 2.69 -8.76
CA TYR A 58 -16.00 3.81 -8.25
C TYR A 58 -16.66 4.55 -7.08
N ASN A 59 -17.95 4.83 -7.18
CA ASN A 59 -18.69 5.51 -6.13
C ASN A 59 -18.77 4.66 -4.85
N GLU A 60 -18.94 3.35 -4.96
CA GLU A 60 -18.94 2.45 -3.79
C GLU A 60 -17.56 2.40 -3.12
N ILE A 61 -16.49 2.24 -3.91
CA ILE A 61 -15.10 2.27 -3.42
C ILE A 61 -14.83 3.61 -2.71
N PHE A 62 -15.22 4.74 -3.32
CA PHE A 62 -15.02 6.06 -2.74
C PHE A 62 -15.71 6.23 -1.39
N LYS A 63 -16.96 5.79 -1.27
CA LYS A 63 -17.72 5.84 -0.01
C LYS A 63 -17.03 5.03 1.09
N LEU A 64 -16.64 3.79 0.78
CA LEU A 64 -15.98 2.91 1.74
C LEU A 64 -14.61 3.43 2.17
N ARG A 65 -13.80 3.95 1.23
CA ARG A 65 -12.50 4.57 1.55
C ARG A 65 -12.65 5.80 2.45
N THR A 66 -13.59 6.68 2.12
CA THR A 66 -13.89 7.87 2.94
C THR A 66 -14.30 7.46 4.35
N LEU A 67 -15.16 6.44 4.47
CA LEU A 67 -15.59 5.90 5.75
C LEU A 67 -14.40 5.38 6.57
N VAL A 68 -13.54 4.54 5.97
CA VAL A 68 -12.31 4.05 6.61
C VAL A 68 -11.42 5.19 7.08
N GLN A 69 -11.22 6.22 6.25
CA GLN A 69 -10.38 7.36 6.60
C GLN A 69 -10.92 8.12 7.83
N VAL A 70 -12.22 8.40 7.85
CA VAL A 70 -12.86 9.06 8.99
C VAL A 70 -12.75 8.20 10.25
N THR A 71 -12.95 6.88 10.13
CA THR A 71 -12.78 5.96 11.26
C THR A 71 -11.33 5.94 11.76
N ASN A 72 -10.35 5.91 10.86
CA ASN A 72 -8.93 5.88 11.22
C ASN A 72 -8.48 7.12 11.99
N ILE A 73 -9.01 8.29 11.64
CA ILE A 73 -8.76 9.55 12.36
C ILE A 73 -9.31 9.49 13.78
N ASN A 74 -10.50 8.90 13.96
CA ASN A 74 -11.21 8.90 15.24
C ASN A 74 -10.89 7.70 16.15
N THR A 75 -10.23 6.67 15.63
CA THR A 75 -9.95 5.44 16.40
C THR A 75 -8.61 5.53 17.09
N ILE A 76 -8.63 5.65 18.41
CA ILE A 76 -7.44 5.62 19.26
C ILE A 76 -6.97 4.19 19.48
N THR A 77 -5.68 3.95 19.30
CA THR A 77 -5.04 2.64 19.46
C THR A 77 -4.40 2.47 20.85
N SER A 78 -3.97 1.25 21.16
CA SER A 78 -3.22 0.94 22.38
C SER A 78 -1.81 1.53 22.38
N TYR A 79 -1.22 1.80 21.21
CA TYR A 79 0.14 2.31 21.11
C TYR A 79 0.15 3.83 21.36
N LYS A 80 0.67 4.21 22.53
CA LYS A 80 0.90 5.62 22.94
C LYS A 80 -0.33 6.53 22.78
N LYS A 81 -1.54 5.96 22.75
CA LYS A 81 -2.82 6.65 22.52
C LYS A 81 -2.89 7.44 21.21
N TYR A 82 -2.15 7.02 20.19
CA TYR A 82 -2.27 7.59 18.85
C TYR A 82 -3.48 7.02 18.11
N SER A 83 -4.07 7.82 17.24
CA SER A 83 -5.05 7.36 16.25
C SER A 83 -4.42 6.43 15.22
N ILE A 84 -5.24 5.61 14.55
CA ILE A 84 -4.75 4.78 13.43
C ILE A 84 -4.10 5.66 12.36
N SER A 85 -4.68 6.82 12.04
CA SER A 85 -4.11 7.75 11.06
C SER A 85 -2.72 8.26 11.46
N GLU A 86 -2.51 8.64 12.71
CA GLU A 86 -1.19 9.05 13.23
C GLU A 86 -0.19 7.89 13.18
N LEU A 87 -0.63 6.68 13.52
CA LEU A 87 0.23 5.49 13.42
C LEU A 87 0.65 5.17 11.99
N ILE A 88 -0.22 5.34 11.00
CA ILE A 88 0.13 5.13 9.59
C ILE A 88 1.23 6.13 9.16
N ILE A 89 1.10 7.40 9.56
CA ILE A 89 2.11 8.42 9.28
C ILE A 89 3.43 8.07 9.98
N LEU A 90 3.38 7.71 11.27
CA LEU A 90 4.55 7.32 12.03
C LEU A 90 5.23 6.09 11.42
N LEU A 91 4.46 5.08 11.01
CA LEU A 91 4.96 3.88 10.37
C LEU A 91 5.70 4.20 9.06
N ALA A 92 5.19 5.13 8.26
CA ALA A 92 5.87 5.58 7.04
C ALA A 92 7.20 6.28 7.34
N GLN A 93 7.23 7.17 8.34
CA GLN A 93 8.47 7.82 8.78
C GLN A 93 9.51 6.81 9.27
N LYS A 94 9.07 5.83 10.07
CA LYS A 94 9.92 4.76 10.63
C LYS A 94 10.43 3.83 9.53
N SER A 95 9.62 3.54 8.51
CA SER A 95 10.03 2.74 7.36
C SER A 95 11.14 3.42 6.54
N ASN A 96 11.05 4.74 6.34
CA ASN A 96 12.12 5.50 5.68
C ASN A 96 13.41 5.52 6.53
N GLN A 97 13.30 5.63 7.85
CA GLN A 97 14.46 5.52 8.74
C GLN A 97 15.08 4.11 8.69
N LEU A 98 14.25 3.07 8.56
CA LEU A 98 14.68 1.68 8.47
C LEU A 98 15.56 1.45 7.25
N GLU A 99 15.13 1.92 6.07
CA GLU A 99 15.89 1.82 4.82
C GLU A 99 17.29 2.44 4.97
N ARG A 100 17.37 3.67 5.49
CA ARG A 100 18.66 4.34 5.77
C ARG A 100 19.56 3.53 6.72
N LEU A 101 19.00 2.99 7.81
CA LEU A 101 19.80 2.24 8.78
C LEU A 101 20.24 0.87 8.24
N GLN A 102 19.46 0.25 7.36
CA GLN A 102 19.85 -0.99 6.68
C GLN A 102 21.08 -0.77 5.79
N GLU A 103 21.06 0.29 4.96
CA GLU A 103 22.20 0.67 4.13
C GLU A 103 23.46 0.93 4.97
N MET A 104 23.31 1.68 6.07
CA MET A 104 24.44 2.01 6.96
C MET A 104 25.00 0.78 7.69
N ARG A 105 24.15 -0.17 8.09
CA ARG A 105 24.58 -1.39 8.79
C ARG A 105 25.48 -2.27 7.91
N ASP A 106 25.18 -2.33 6.62
CA ASP A 106 25.85 -3.25 5.69
C ASP A 106 27.25 -2.76 5.26
N CYS A 107 27.60 -1.52 5.63
CA CYS A 107 28.92 -0.94 5.40
C CYS A 107 30.02 -1.57 6.29
N LYS A 108 31.16 -1.89 5.68
CA LYS A 108 32.40 -2.19 6.44
C LYS A 108 33.02 -0.88 6.93
N LYS A 109 33.31 -0.77 8.23
CA LYS A 109 33.89 0.44 8.85
C LYS A 109 35.06 1.02 8.06
N ILE A 110 35.98 0.16 7.61
CA ILE A 110 37.05 0.51 6.68
C ILE A 110 37.03 -0.52 5.54
N SER A 111 37.14 -0.04 4.30
CA SER A 111 37.34 -0.87 3.11
C SER A 111 38.51 -0.34 2.28
N ARG A 112 39.13 -1.22 1.50
CA ARG A 112 40.27 -0.90 0.63
C ARG A 112 39.96 -1.37 -0.78
N VAL A 113 40.21 -0.52 -1.77
CA VAL A 113 40.17 -0.85 -3.19
C VAL A 113 41.50 -0.48 -3.83
N THR A 114 41.99 -1.28 -4.76
CA THR A 114 43.16 -0.94 -5.57
C THR A 114 42.67 -0.31 -6.87
N THR A 115 43.11 0.92 -7.15
CA THR A 115 42.71 1.65 -8.36
C THR A 115 43.38 1.07 -9.60
N ASN A 116 42.91 1.45 -10.79
CA ASN A 116 43.50 1.01 -12.06
C ASN A 116 44.99 1.39 -12.19
N ASP A 117 45.42 2.46 -11.52
CA ASP A 117 46.81 2.93 -11.50
C ASP A 117 47.65 2.25 -10.40
N GLY A 118 47.10 1.22 -9.73
CA GLY A 118 47.79 0.44 -8.70
C GLY A 118 47.89 1.10 -7.33
N GLN A 119 47.24 2.25 -7.12
CA GLN A 119 47.21 2.93 -5.81
C GLN A 119 46.13 2.31 -4.90
N ASN A 120 46.34 2.34 -3.58
CA ASN A 120 45.33 1.90 -2.63
C ASN A 120 44.46 3.08 -2.21
N GLU A 121 43.15 2.95 -2.43
CA GLU A 121 42.13 3.85 -1.90
C GLU A 121 41.46 3.20 -0.69
N TYR A 122 41.28 3.97 0.38
CA TYR A 122 40.59 3.52 1.59
C TYR A 122 39.32 4.34 1.77
N THR A 123 38.20 3.64 1.98
CA THR A 123 36.94 4.26 2.39
C THR A 123 36.70 3.93 3.86
N GLU A 124 36.63 4.97 4.69
CA GLU A 124 36.29 4.86 6.12
C GLU A 124 34.95 5.54 6.39
N TYR A 125 34.01 4.77 6.96
CA TYR A 125 32.73 5.32 7.40
C TYR A 125 32.87 5.94 8.79
N LEU A 126 32.33 7.13 9.01
CA LEU A 126 32.52 7.88 10.26
C LEU A 126 31.64 7.40 11.42
N PHE A 127 30.67 6.52 11.17
CA PHE A 127 29.81 5.91 12.19
C PHE A 127 30.31 4.51 12.58
N ASP A 128 29.79 3.94 13.67
CA ASP A 128 30.03 2.55 14.04
C ASP A 128 28.88 1.66 13.52
N PRO A 129 29.12 0.76 12.55
CA PRO A 129 28.09 -0.15 12.04
C PRO A 129 27.42 -1.00 13.14
N LYS A 130 28.12 -1.29 14.25
CA LYS A 130 27.53 -2.03 15.38
C LYS A 130 26.46 -1.20 16.11
N MET A 131 26.72 0.10 16.30
CA MET A 131 25.73 1.01 16.89
C MET A 131 24.51 1.16 15.98
N VAL A 132 24.74 1.26 14.67
CA VAL A 132 23.66 1.26 13.67
C VAL A 132 22.83 -0.03 13.73
N ALA A 133 23.47 -1.19 13.91
CA ALA A 133 22.75 -2.47 14.05
C ALA A 133 21.84 -2.52 15.28
N ILE A 134 22.27 -1.93 16.40
CA ILE A 134 21.46 -1.82 17.63
C ILE A 134 20.27 -0.90 17.38
N GLU A 135 20.49 0.28 16.81
CA GLU A 135 19.42 1.23 16.48
C GLU A 135 18.40 0.61 15.51
N LEU A 136 18.89 -0.10 14.49
CA LEU A 136 18.06 -0.80 13.53
C LEU A 136 17.18 -1.86 14.19
N ARG A 137 17.72 -2.61 15.17
CA ARG A 137 16.93 -3.60 15.92
C ARG A 137 15.81 -2.93 16.71
N ASN A 138 16.13 -1.88 17.48
CA ASN A 138 15.14 -1.15 18.26
C ASN A 138 14.04 -0.55 17.37
N LEU A 139 14.43 -0.04 16.19
CA LEU A 139 13.49 0.49 15.22
C LEU A 139 12.55 -0.59 14.66
N ASN A 140 13.06 -1.80 14.40
CA ASN A 140 12.22 -2.93 13.97
C ASN A 140 11.22 -3.36 15.05
N GLU A 141 11.66 -3.37 16.31
CA GLU A 141 10.79 -3.66 17.46
C GLU A 141 9.67 -2.60 17.56
N GLU A 142 10.01 -1.32 17.44
CA GLU A 142 9.02 -0.22 17.44
C GLU A 142 8.04 -0.32 16.25
N ILE A 143 8.53 -0.61 15.05
CA ILE A 143 7.68 -0.83 13.85
C ILE A 143 6.70 -1.98 14.09
N SER A 144 7.17 -3.08 14.67
CA SER A 144 6.34 -4.25 14.95
C SER A 144 5.22 -3.93 15.95
N GLU A 145 5.52 -3.17 17.01
CA GLU A 145 4.52 -2.72 17.98
C GLU A 145 3.46 -1.82 17.33
N ILE A 146 3.86 -0.90 16.46
CA ILE A 146 2.94 -0.02 15.72
C ILE A 146 2.02 -0.86 14.82
N GLN A 147 2.57 -1.83 14.08
CA GLN A 147 1.79 -2.69 13.20
C GLN A 147 0.75 -3.51 13.97
N ILE A 148 1.15 -4.11 15.11
CA ILE A 148 0.22 -4.87 15.97
C ILE A 148 -0.92 -3.98 16.48
N ALA A 149 -0.61 -2.73 16.86
CA ALA A 149 -1.62 -1.79 17.33
C ALA A 149 -2.62 -1.39 16.23
N ILE A 150 -2.14 -1.15 15.00
CA ILE A 150 -2.99 -0.89 13.84
C ILE A 150 -3.88 -2.11 13.54
N ASP A 151 -3.30 -3.31 13.49
CA ASP A 151 -4.05 -4.53 13.16
C ASP A 151 -5.12 -4.86 14.19
N SER A 152 -4.79 -4.69 15.47
CA SER A 152 -5.76 -4.86 16.56
C SER A 152 -6.92 -3.87 16.43
N ALA A 153 -6.63 -2.59 16.17
CA ALA A 153 -7.67 -1.58 15.97
C ALA A 153 -8.53 -1.87 14.73
N ASN A 154 -7.92 -2.34 13.64
CA ASN A 154 -8.62 -2.70 12.41
C ASN A 154 -9.61 -3.86 12.60
N ILE A 155 -9.28 -4.83 13.45
CA ILE A 155 -10.13 -5.99 13.76
C ILE A 155 -11.26 -5.59 14.72
N ASN A 156 -10.94 -4.82 15.76
CA ASN A 156 -11.86 -4.59 16.87
C ASN A 156 -12.80 -3.40 16.67
N THR A 157 -12.48 -2.45 15.78
CA THR A 157 -13.34 -1.30 15.52
C THR A 157 -14.43 -1.63 14.52
N LEU A 158 -15.68 -1.59 14.99
CA LEU A 158 -16.88 -1.77 14.17
C LEU A 158 -17.39 -0.43 13.64
N VAL A 159 -17.70 -0.40 12.36
CA VAL A 159 -18.18 0.77 11.62
C VAL A 159 -19.52 0.47 10.98
N GLU A 160 -20.44 1.42 11.05
CA GLU A 160 -21.73 1.31 10.38
C GLU A 160 -21.61 1.66 8.90
N VAL A 161 -21.90 0.69 8.04
CA VAL A 161 -21.95 0.85 6.59
C VAL A 161 -23.42 1.03 6.19
N LYS A 162 -23.70 2.19 5.55
CA LYS A 162 -24.99 2.55 4.97
C LYS A 162 -25.02 2.26 3.48
#